data_AF-A0A7L1VQP0-F1
#
_entry.id   AF-A0A7L1VQP0-F1
#
_cell.length_a   1.000
_cell.length_b   1.000
_cell.length_c   1.000
_cell.angle_alpha   90.00
_cell.angle_beta   90.00
_cell.angle_gamma   90.00
#
_symmetry.space_group_name_H-M   'P 1'
#
loop_
_entity.id
_entity.type
_entity.pdbx_description
1 polymer ?
#
loop_
_entity_poly.entity_id
_entity_poly.type
_entity_poly.pdbx_seq_one_letter_code
_entity_poly.pdbx_strand_id
1 'polypeptide(L)'
;PQLRLAALNVPLPGDMSGIRGADLQCYRQSQEAGLYGTFRAFLSAPTQHLVSIVKRTDRTLPIVNLKAAQHHGPCPQGQLLAKSWSSLFGGQSGAALQGPIYSFNGRNVLTDPLWPSRLAWHGSTPRGGHARRWDCQGWRSSGTAEGMATGLGEGRLLAGHHHNCSTPLAVLCIEVAF
;
A
#
# COMPACT_ATOMS: atom_id res chain seq x y z
N PRO A 1 -5.09 -5.19 19.11
CA PRO A 1 -4.06 -5.43 18.07
C PRO A 1 -4.61 -4.98 16.72
N GLN A 2 -3.76 -4.44 15.85
CA GLN A 2 -4.15 -3.86 14.57
C GLN A 2 -2.93 -3.78 13.66
N LEU A 3 -3.16 -3.67 12.35
CA LEU A 3 -2.11 -3.43 11.37
C LEU A 3 -2.22 -2.01 10.84
N ARG A 4 -1.10 -1.30 10.76
CA ARG A 4 -1.06 0.05 10.21
C ARG A 4 -0.75 0.03 8.71
N LEU A 5 -1.51 0.82 7.96
CA LEU A 5 -1.26 1.10 6.55
C LEU A 5 -0.92 2.58 6.37
N ALA A 6 0.12 2.82 5.59
CA ALA A 6 0.65 4.14 5.28
C ALA A 6 0.99 4.24 3.80
N ALA A 7 1.31 5.45 3.33
CA ALA A 7 1.97 5.64 2.04
C ALA A 7 3.43 6.08 2.24
N LEU A 8 4.26 5.85 1.23
CA LEU A 8 5.53 6.56 1.12
C LEU A 8 5.29 8.08 1.00
N ASN A 9 6.28 8.87 1.38
CA ASN A 9 6.22 10.33 1.45
C ASN A 9 6.14 11.04 0.08
N VAL A 10 6.42 10.31 -1.00
CA VAL A 10 6.37 10.79 -2.39
C VAL A 10 5.82 9.69 -3.31
N PRO A 11 5.14 10.03 -4.41
CA PRO A 11 4.80 9.06 -5.45
C PRO A 11 6.05 8.56 -6.16
N LEU A 12 6.04 7.31 -6.61
CA LEU A 12 7.18 6.68 -7.29
C LEU A 12 6.76 6.12 -8.66
N PRO A 13 7.66 6.16 -9.66
CA PRO A 13 7.51 5.35 -10.87
C PRO A 13 7.66 3.86 -10.53
N GLY A 14 7.44 3.00 -11.54
CA GLY A 14 7.54 1.56 -11.41
C GLY A 14 8.95 1.04 -11.08
N ASP A 15 10.00 1.79 -11.39
CA ASP A 15 11.36 1.44 -10.98
C ASP A 15 11.62 1.89 -9.54
N MET A 16 11.47 0.94 -8.64
CA MET A 16 11.74 1.09 -7.21
C MET A 16 12.98 0.30 -6.80
N SER A 17 13.90 0.03 -7.73
CA SER A 17 15.03 -0.91 -7.54
C SER A 17 14.57 -2.32 -7.16
N GLY A 18 13.41 -2.72 -7.69
CA GLY A 18 12.72 -3.96 -7.39
C GLY A 18 12.01 -3.98 -6.04
N ILE A 19 11.34 -5.11 -5.73
CA ILE A 19 10.55 -5.25 -4.50
C ILE A 19 11.35 -4.98 -3.21
N ARG A 20 12.65 -5.30 -3.21
CA ARG A 20 13.54 -5.05 -2.06
C ARG A 20 13.78 -3.56 -1.83
N GLY A 21 13.89 -2.76 -2.91
CA GLY A 21 14.04 -1.32 -2.79
C GLY A 21 12.76 -0.66 -2.29
N ALA A 22 11.59 -1.11 -2.77
CA ALA A 22 10.29 -0.68 -2.26
C ALA A 22 10.11 -1.02 -0.76
N ASP A 23 10.43 -2.26 -0.36
CA ASP A 23 10.40 -2.68 1.05
C ASP A 23 11.36 -1.85 1.92
N LEU A 24 12.57 -1.55 1.42
CA LEU A 24 13.55 -0.72 2.12
C LEU A 24 13.06 0.71 2.33
N GLN A 25 12.35 1.30 1.36
CA GLN A 25 11.74 2.61 1.48
C GLN A 25 10.65 2.62 2.56
N CYS A 26 9.77 1.61 2.57
CA CYS A 26 8.74 1.46 3.61
C CYS A 26 9.36 1.33 5.00
N TYR A 27 10.39 0.49 5.13
CA TYR A 27 11.11 0.33 6.38
C TYR A 27 11.73 1.64 6.86
N ARG A 28 12.55 2.31 6.03
CA ARG A 28 13.26 3.54 6.41
C ARG A 28 12.30 4.66 6.83
N GLN A 29 11.29 4.94 6.01
CA GLN A 29 10.34 6.03 6.32
C GLN A 29 9.48 5.71 7.54
N SER A 30 9.20 4.44 7.82
CA SER A 30 8.53 4.06 9.07
C SER A 30 9.38 4.35 10.31
N GLN A 31 10.70 4.08 10.24
CA GLN A 31 11.61 4.38 11.34
C GLN A 31 11.77 5.88 11.55
N GLU A 32 11.89 6.66 10.47
CA GLU A 32 11.92 8.13 10.52
C GLU A 32 10.65 8.73 11.13
N ALA A 33 9.50 8.07 10.93
CA ALA A 33 8.22 8.43 11.54
C ALA A 33 8.03 7.88 12.97
N GLY A 34 9.06 7.25 13.56
CA GLY A 34 9.02 6.70 14.92
C GLY A 34 8.13 5.47 15.09
N LEU A 35 7.89 4.71 14.01
CA LEU A 35 7.08 3.49 14.04
C LEU A 35 7.98 2.26 14.18
N TYR A 36 7.83 1.53 15.29
CA TYR A 36 8.67 0.37 15.60
C TYR A 36 8.25 -0.96 14.94
N GLY A 37 7.14 -0.96 14.19
CA GLY A 37 6.68 -2.14 13.45
C GLY A 37 7.49 -2.39 12.17
N THR A 38 7.42 -3.61 11.63
CA THR A 38 8.03 -3.92 10.33
C THR A 38 7.04 -3.60 9.21
N PHE A 39 7.37 -2.60 8.39
CA PHE A 39 6.58 -2.22 7.22
C PHE A 39 7.17 -2.78 5.94
N ARG A 40 6.32 -3.30 5.06
CA ARG A 40 6.67 -3.77 3.71
C ARG A 40 5.77 -3.13 2.67
N ALA A 41 6.26 -3.04 1.44
CA ALA A 41 5.51 -2.46 0.34
C ALA A 41 4.27 -3.31 0.02
N PHE A 42 3.13 -2.65 -0.16
CA PHE A 42 1.86 -3.24 -0.59
C PHE A 42 1.93 -3.56 -2.10
N LEU A 43 2.86 -4.42 -2.49
CA LEU A 43 3.14 -4.77 -3.87
C LEU A 43 3.32 -6.29 -3.97
N SER A 44 2.80 -6.89 -5.03
CA SER A 44 3.24 -8.24 -5.40
C SER A 44 4.42 -8.18 -6.36
N ALA A 45 5.21 -9.24 -6.40
CA ALA A 45 6.40 -9.40 -7.23
C ALA A 45 6.62 -10.90 -7.52
N PRO A 46 7.57 -11.30 -8.38
CA PRO A 46 7.79 -12.71 -8.71
C PRO A 46 8.01 -13.63 -7.50
N THR A 47 8.60 -13.10 -6.43
CA THR A 47 8.88 -13.83 -5.19
C THR A 47 7.88 -13.54 -4.06
N GLN A 48 6.81 -12.79 -4.34
CA GLN A 48 5.88 -12.30 -3.33
C GLN A 48 4.46 -12.15 -3.86
N HIS A 49 3.51 -12.87 -3.27
CA HIS A 49 2.10 -12.56 -3.42
C HIS A 49 1.68 -11.52 -2.40
N LEU A 50 0.93 -10.51 -2.84
CA LEU A 50 0.43 -9.45 -1.99
C LEU A 50 -0.32 -10.04 -0.79
N VAL A 51 -1.28 -10.93 -1.02
CA VAL A 51 -2.09 -11.60 0.05
C VAL A 51 -1.24 -12.28 1.14
N SER A 52 0.02 -12.60 0.84
CA SER A 52 0.91 -13.31 1.75
C SER A 52 1.88 -12.44 2.54
N ILE A 53 1.89 -11.12 2.33
CA ILE A 53 2.81 -10.19 3.01
C ILE A 53 2.58 -10.17 4.52
N VAL A 54 1.31 -10.15 4.94
CA VAL A 54 0.92 -10.16 6.35
C VAL A 54 0.99 -11.58 6.91
N LYS A 55 1.57 -11.71 8.11
CA LYS A 55 1.65 -12.94 8.89
C LYS A 55 0.28 -13.59 9.02
N ARG A 56 0.21 -14.91 8.79
CA ARG A 56 -1.07 -15.63 8.65
C ARG A 56 -2.02 -15.45 9.83
N THR A 57 -1.52 -15.44 11.06
CA THR A 57 -2.29 -15.28 12.30
C THR A 57 -2.90 -13.89 12.46
N ASP A 58 -2.34 -12.90 11.77
CA ASP A 58 -2.65 -11.49 11.97
C ASP A 58 -3.59 -10.98 10.87
N ARG A 59 -3.93 -11.83 9.89
CA ARG A 59 -4.75 -11.44 8.73
C ARG A 59 -6.20 -11.11 9.07
N THR A 60 -6.65 -11.46 10.27
CA THR A 60 -7.97 -11.09 10.80
C THR A 60 -7.96 -9.76 11.56
N LEU A 61 -6.78 -9.19 11.83
CA LEU A 61 -6.66 -7.91 12.52
C LEU A 61 -7.17 -6.75 11.64
N PRO A 62 -7.79 -5.72 12.24
CA PRO A 62 -8.21 -4.54 11.52
C PRO A 62 -7.02 -3.77 10.94
N ILE A 63 -7.24 -3.13 9.79
CA ILE A 63 -6.26 -2.23 9.18
C ILE A 63 -6.66 -0.80 9.49
N VAL A 64 -5.72 -0.01 10.01
CA VAL A 64 -5.92 1.40 10.35
C VAL A 64 -4.91 2.31 9.64
N ASN A 65 -5.18 3.60 9.55
CA ASN A 65 -4.24 4.61 9.06
C ASN A 65 -3.30 5.15 10.16
N LEU A 66 -2.39 6.07 9.80
CA LEU A 66 -1.42 6.68 10.72
C LEU A 66 -1.93 7.89 11.54
N LYS A 67 -3.23 8.21 11.54
CA LYS A 67 -3.78 9.43 12.18
C LYS A 67 -3.44 9.57 13.68
N ALA A 68 -3.02 8.50 14.34
CA ALA A 68 -2.62 8.48 15.75
C ALA A 68 -1.28 9.16 16.08
N ALA A 69 -0.41 9.43 15.12
CA ALA A 69 0.98 9.78 15.42
C ALA A 69 1.28 11.28 15.55
N GLN A 70 0.35 12.18 15.19
CA GLN A 70 0.69 13.60 14.96
C GLN A 70 -0.14 14.64 15.74
N HIS A 71 -1.18 14.25 16.47
CA HIS A 71 -1.95 15.17 17.30
C HIS A 71 -1.93 14.76 18.77
N HIS A 72 -1.57 15.70 19.64
CA HIS A 72 -1.81 15.63 21.09
C HIS A 72 -3.32 15.64 21.35
N GLY A 73 -3.95 14.48 21.21
CA GLY A 73 -5.35 14.21 21.48
C GLY A 73 -5.60 12.70 21.38
N PRO A 74 -6.62 12.15 22.07
CA PRO A 74 -6.80 10.71 22.22
C PRO A 74 -7.38 10.11 20.93
N CYS A 75 -6.54 9.90 19.93
CA CYS A 75 -6.79 8.89 18.91
C CYS A 75 -5.66 7.86 18.94
N PRO A 76 -5.54 7.05 20.02
CA PRO A 76 -4.39 6.18 20.25
C PRO A 76 -4.23 5.03 19.24
N GLN A 77 -5.18 4.85 18.30
CA GLN A 77 -5.33 3.61 17.52
C GLN A 77 -5.47 3.81 16.00
N GLY A 78 -5.38 5.05 15.48
CA GLY A 78 -5.57 5.31 14.04
C GLY A 78 -7.02 5.08 13.61
N GLN A 79 -7.40 5.58 12.44
CA GLN A 79 -8.77 5.40 11.91
C GLN A 79 -8.85 4.11 11.08
N LEU A 80 -9.93 3.34 11.27
CA LEU A 80 -10.19 2.10 10.54
C LEU A 80 -10.27 2.34 9.03
N LEU A 81 -9.47 1.59 8.28
CA LEU A 81 -9.47 1.55 6.81
C LEU A 81 -10.18 0.31 6.27
N ALA A 82 -9.97 -0.85 6.89
CA ALA A 82 -10.61 -2.10 6.49
C ALA A 82 -10.79 -3.03 7.69
N LYS A 83 -11.85 -3.85 7.64
CA LYS A 83 -12.20 -4.80 8.71
C LYS A 83 -11.09 -5.80 9.00
N SER A 84 -10.38 -6.26 7.95
CA SER A 84 -9.23 -7.15 8.08
C SER A 84 -8.40 -7.23 6.81
N TRP A 85 -7.16 -7.72 6.92
CA TRP A 85 -6.32 -8.03 5.75
C TRP A 85 -7.02 -8.99 4.79
N SER A 86 -7.59 -10.09 5.30
CA SER A 86 -8.31 -11.06 4.47
C SER A 86 -9.49 -10.45 3.70
N SER A 87 -10.15 -9.42 4.25
CA SER A 87 -11.31 -8.78 3.60
C SER A 87 -10.96 -8.03 2.30
N LEU A 88 -9.70 -7.66 2.10
CA LEU A 88 -9.24 -6.99 0.88
C LEU A 88 -9.15 -7.94 -0.33
N PHE A 89 -9.07 -9.25 -0.11
CA PHE A 89 -8.75 -10.25 -1.14
C PHE A 89 -9.93 -11.15 -1.52
N GLY A 90 -11.17 -10.72 -1.27
CA GLY A 90 -12.40 -11.43 -1.62
C GLY A 90 -12.66 -11.59 -3.13
N GLY A 91 -11.72 -11.21 -4.00
CA GLY A 91 -11.95 -11.19 -5.44
C GLY A 91 -12.96 -10.12 -5.80
N GLN A 92 -14.11 -10.51 -6.38
CA GLN A 92 -15.14 -9.54 -6.75
C GLN A 92 -15.82 -8.87 -5.55
N SER A 93 -15.79 -9.51 -4.37
CA SER A 93 -16.30 -8.98 -3.10
C SER A 93 -15.22 -8.35 -2.22
N GLY A 94 -14.01 -8.12 -2.75
CA GLY A 94 -12.91 -7.49 -2.01
C GLY A 94 -13.27 -6.07 -1.57
N ALA A 95 -12.97 -5.74 -0.32
CA ALA A 95 -13.25 -4.42 0.25
C ALA A 95 -12.34 -3.32 -0.32
N ALA A 96 -12.83 -2.08 -0.28
CA ALA A 96 -12.03 -0.88 -0.45
C ALA A 96 -11.38 -0.46 0.88
N LEU A 97 -10.32 0.34 0.81
CA LEU A 97 -9.88 1.11 1.96
C LEU A 97 -10.84 2.29 2.17
N GLN A 98 -11.33 2.46 3.39
CA GLN A 98 -12.29 3.50 3.76
C GLN A 98 -11.60 4.62 4.55
N GLY A 99 -11.81 5.87 4.14
CA GLY A 99 -11.25 7.03 4.85
C GLY A 99 -9.84 7.46 4.38
N PRO A 100 -9.24 8.43 5.07
CA PRO A 100 -7.99 9.05 4.63
C PRO A 100 -6.80 8.12 4.78
N ILE A 101 -5.91 8.13 3.79
CA ILE A 101 -4.65 7.41 3.81
C ILE A 101 -3.54 8.43 4.01
N TYR A 102 -2.74 8.23 5.05
CA TYR A 102 -1.66 9.14 5.40
C TYR A 102 -0.31 8.56 4.98
N SER A 103 0.57 9.42 4.45
CA SER A 103 1.99 9.11 4.30
C SER A 103 2.69 9.08 5.66
N PHE A 104 3.90 8.51 5.72
CA PHE A 104 4.69 8.50 6.94
C PHE A 104 4.97 9.90 7.53
N ASN A 105 5.07 10.93 6.68
CA ASN A 105 5.22 12.33 7.12
C ASN A 105 3.89 13.06 7.35
N GLY A 106 2.74 12.37 7.34
CA GLY A 106 1.45 12.93 7.78
C GLY A 106 0.58 13.57 6.72
N ARG A 107 0.95 13.48 5.44
CA ARG A 107 0.15 14.04 4.35
C ARG A 107 -1.00 13.11 4.00
N ASN A 108 -2.20 13.66 3.84
CA ASN A 108 -3.35 12.89 3.37
C ASN A 108 -3.28 12.72 1.84
N VAL A 109 -2.97 11.51 1.39
CA VAL A 109 -2.75 11.15 -0.02
C VAL A 109 -3.99 11.43 -0.90
N LEU A 110 -5.20 11.38 -0.32
CA LEU A 110 -6.43 11.63 -1.09
C LEU A 110 -6.64 13.11 -1.42
N THR A 111 -6.03 14.02 -0.65
CA THR A 111 -6.26 15.46 -0.74
C THR A 111 -5.01 16.27 -1.06
N ASP A 112 -3.82 15.73 -0.81
CA ASP A 112 -2.54 16.41 -1.09
C ASP A 112 -2.26 16.43 -2.61
N PRO A 113 -1.99 17.62 -3.19
CA PRO A 113 -1.75 17.76 -4.63
C PRO A 113 -0.50 17.01 -5.13
N LEU A 114 0.38 16.54 -4.25
CA LEU A 114 1.52 15.69 -4.60
C LEU A 114 1.07 14.33 -5.22
N TRP A 115 -0.16 13.87 -4.96
CA TRP A 115 -0.76 12.68 -5.57
C TRP A 115 -1.98 13.02 -6.44
N PRO A 116 -1.78 13.62 -7.63
CA PRO A 116 -2.88 14.17 -8.43
C PRO A 116 -3.86 13.09 -8.92
N SER A 117 -3.36 11.89 -9.24
CA SER A 117 -4.18 10.78 -9.75
C SER A 117 -4.92 9.99 -8.67
N ARG A 118 -4.49 10.10 -7.40
CA ARG A 118 -5.01 9.31 -6.27
C ARG A 118 -5.02 7.80 -6.57
N LEU A 119 -4.04 7.33 -7.33
CA LEU A 119 -3.84 5.91 -7.63
C LEU A 119 -2.67 5.35 -6.83
N ALA A 120 -2.70 4.05 -6.52
CA ALA A 120 -1.60 3.33 -5.91
C ALA A 120 -1.22 2.06 -6.67
N TRP A 121 0.08 1.82 -6.82
CA TRP A 121 0.61 0.57 -7.36
C TRP A 121 0.26 -0.61 -6.45
N HIS A 122 -0.05 -1.77 -7.04
CA HIS A 122 -0.19 -3.04 -6.31
C HIS A 122 0.31 -4.28 -7.09
N GLY A 123 0.33 -4.21 -8.42
CA GLY A 123 0.84 -5.28 -9.31
C GLY A 123 0.18 -6.65 -9.14
N SER A 124 -1.04 -6.71 -8.60
CA SER A 124 -1.66 -7.95 -8.12
C SER A 124 -2.96 -8.29 -8.84
N THR A 125 -3.30 -9.56 -8.89
CA THR A 125 -4.65 -10.04 -9.28
C THR A 125 -5.70 -9.65 -8.23
N PRO A 126 -7.01 -9.72 -8.54
CA PRO A 126 -8.07 -9.44 -7.56
C PRO A 126 -8.06 -10.29 -6.28
N ARG A 127 -7.37 -11.43 -6.29
CA ARG A 127 -7.19 -12.30 -5.11
C ARG A 127 -5.84 -12.10 -4.40
N GLY A 128 -5.10 -11.05 -4.77
CA GLY A 128 -3.80 -10.72 -4.18
C GLY A 128 -2.64 -11.63 -4.61
N GLY A 129 -2.84 -12.46 -5.64
CA GLY A 129 -1.76 -13.18 -6.33
C GLY A 129 -0.94 -12.25 -7.21
N HIS A 130 0.26 -12.68 -7.60
CA HIS A 130 1.17 -11.88 -8.43
C HIS A 130 0.67 -11.75 -9.87
N ALA A 131 0.58 -10.52 -10.38
CA ALA A 131 0.22 -10.26 -11.77
C ALA A 131 1.48 -10.14 -12.63
N ARG A 132 2.01 -11.28 -13.09
CA ARG A 132 3.33 -11.41 -13.76
C ARG A 132 3.65 -10.42 -14.88
N ARG A 133 2.64 -9.93 -15.61
CA ARG A 133 2.84 -9.00 -16.74
C ARG A 133 2.69 -7.53 -16.35
N TRP A 134 2.14 -7.26 -15.17
CA TRP A 134 1.70 -5.93 -14.74
C TRP A 134 2.28 -5.59 -13.38
N ASP A 135 3.59 -5.78 -13.25
CA ASP A 135 4.38 -5.49 -12.05
C ASP A 135 5.62 -4.65 -12.37
N CYS A 136 5.64 -3.93 -13.50
CA CYS A 136 6.79 -3.13 -13.94
C CYS A 136 8.11 -3.91 -13.98
N GLN A 137 8.05 -5.16 -14.48
CA GLN A 137 9.20 -6.08 -14.56
C GLN A 137 9.79 -6.38 -13.18
N GLY A 138 8.90 -6.66 -12.22
CA GLY A 138 9.25 -6.82 -10.81
C GLY A 138 9.74 -5.53 -10.16
N TRP A 139 9.13 -4.40 -10.54
CA TRP A 139 9.38 -3.04 -10.06
C TRP A 139 10.78 -2.49 -10.38
N ARG A 140 11.27 -2.80 -11.59
CA ARG A 140 12.61 -2.41 -12.09
C ARG A 140 12.55 -1.63 -13.39
N SER A 141 11.36 -1.18 -13.80
CA SER A 141 11.17 -0.46 -15.05
C SER A 141 10.38 0.79 -14.79
N SER A 142 10.86 1.91 -15.34
CA SER A 142 10.16 3.19 -15.45
C SER A 142 9.89 3.54 -16.92
N GLY A 143 10.02 2.55 -17.83
CA GLY A 143 9.80 2.71 -19.27
C GLY A 143 8.38 2.31 -19.71
N THR A 144 8.25 1.75 -20.91
CA THR A 144 6.97 1.38 -21.54
C THR A 144 6.29 0.14 -20.96
N ALA A 145 6.87 -0.47 -19.92
CA ALA A 145 6.22 -1.57 -19.20
C ALA A 145 4.96 -1.05 -18.49
N GLU A 146 4.10 -1.98 -18.07
CA GLU A 146 2.87 -1.66 -17.34
C GLU A 146 2.87 -2.27 -15.94
N GLY A 147 2.12 -1.62 -15.04
CA GLY A 147 1.84 -2.08 -13.69
C GLY A 147 0.34 -2.04 -13.38
N MET A 148 -0.14 -2.90 -12.48
CA MET A 148 -1.50 -2.74 -11.92
C MET A 148 -1.51 -1.64 -10.85
N ALA A 149 -2.43 -0.71 -10.98
CA ALA A 149 -2.73 0.29 -9.95
C ALA A 149 -4.23 0.41 -9.68
N THR A 150 -4.57 0.80 -8.45
CA THR A 150 -5.95 0.99 -7.99
C THR A 150 -6.23 2.44 -7.64
N GLY A 151 -7.48 2.87 -7.80
CA GLY A 151 -7.97 4.10 -7.18
C GLY A 151 -7.95 4.02 -5.66
N LEU A 152 -7.57 5.12 -5.02
CA LEU A 152 -7.66 5.32 -3.58
C LEU A 152 -8.94 6.11 -3.27
N GLY A 153 -9.73 5.64 -2.30
CA GLY A 153 -10.95 6.30 -1.85
C GLY A 153 -12.24 5.91 -2.59
N GLU A 154 -12.15 5.19 -3.70
CA GLU A 154 -13.31 4.71 -4.48
C GLU A 154 -13.13 3.27 -4.96
N GLY A 155 -14.23 2.52 -5.09
CA GLY A 155 -14.24 1.21 -5.75
C GLY A 155 -13.69 0.05 -4.91
N ARG A 156 -12.92 -0.85 -5.53
CA ARG A 156 -12.31 -2.03 -4.88
C ARG A 156 -10.80 -1.93 -4.99
N LEU A 157 -10.07 -2.23 -3.91
CA LEU A 157 -8.62 -2.01 -3.82
C LEU A 157 -7.79 -2.77 -4.86
N LEU A 158 -8.34 -3.83 -5.48
CA LEU A 158 -7.65 -4.63 -6.50
C LEU A 158 -8.40 -4.73 -7.82
N ALA A 159 -9.43 -3.88 -8.03
CA ALA A 159 -10.10 -3.75 -9.33
C ALA A 159 -9.40 -2.69 -10.21
N GLY A 160 -8.08 -2.73 -10.21
CA GLY A 160 -7.22 -1.74 -10.83
C GLY A 160 -7.14 -1.82 -12.35
N HIS A 161 -6.58 -0.77 -12.95
CA HIS A 161 -6.24 -0.69 -14.37
C HIS A 161 -4.72 -0.77 -14.56
N HIS A 162 -4.31 -0.96 -15.80
CA HIS A 162 -2.89 -0.95 -16.16
C HIS A 162 -2.44 0.50 -16.35
N HIS A 163 -1.26 0.82 -15.83
CA HIS A 163 -0.65 2.12 -16.00
C HIS A 163 0.81 1.95 -16.45
N ASN A 164 1.28 2.90 -17.26
CA ASN A 164 2.66 2.93 -17.71
C ASN A 164 3.60 3.15 -16.52
N CYS A 165 4.67 2.37 -16.43
CA CYS A 165 5.58 2.39 -15.29
C CYS A 165 6.40 3.68 -15.17
N SER A 166 6.40 4.55 -16.18
CA SER A 166 6.93 5.92 -16.04
C SER A 166 6.06 6.82 -15.14
N THR A 167 4.80 6.43 -14.89
CA THR A 167 3.85 7.24 -14.13
C THR A 167 4.18 7.22 -12.63
N PRO A 168 4.35 8.38 -11.98
CA PRO A 168 4.53 8.44 -10.53
C PRO A 168 3.19 8.23 -9.82
N LEU A 169 3.03 7.11 -9.10
CA LEU A 169 1.81 6.79 -8.34
C LEU A 169 2.14 6.57 -6.86
N ALA A 170 1.12 6.54 -5.99
CA ALA A 170 1.33 6.22 -4.59
C ALA A 170 1.86 4.78 -4.41
N VAL A 171 2.70 4.59 -3.40
CA VAL A 171 3.15 3.28 -2.95
C VAL A 171 2.72 3.13 -1.50
N LEU A 172 1.85 2.16 -1.23
CA LEU A 172 1.38 1.89 0.12
C LEU A 172 2.34 0.93 0.84
N CYS A 173 2.38 1.04 2.15
CA CYS A 173 3.19 0.22 3.05
C CYS A 173 2.28 -0.35 4.14
N ILE A 174 2.41 -1.64 4.43
CA ILE A 174 1.63 -2.35 5.44
C ILE A 174 2.54 -2.93 6.51
N GLU A 175 2.15 -2.75 7.77
CA GLU A 175 2.74 -3.45 8.90
C GLU A 175 2.45 -4.95 8.80
N VAL A 176 3.50 -5.78 8.83
CA VAL A 176 3.38 -7.20 8.44
C VAL A 176 3.00 -8.14 9.57
N ALA A 177 3.13 -7.69 10.82
CA ALA A 177 2.79 -8.42 12.02
C ALA A 177 2.58 -7.45 13.18
N PHE A 178 1.79 -7.87 14.18
CA PHE A 178 1.64 -7.21 15.48
C PHE A 178 2.33 -8.01 16.58
#